data_AF-A0A562I765-F1
#
_entry.id   AF-A0A562I765-F1
#
_cell.length_a   1.000
_cell.length_b   1.000
_cell.length_c   1.000
_cell.angle_alpha   90.00
_cell.angle_beta   90.00
_cell.angle_gamma   90.00
#
_symmetry.space_group_name_H-M   'P 1'
#
loop_
_entity.id
_entity.type
_entity.pdbx_description
1 polymer ?
#
loop_
_entity_poly.entity_id
_entity_poly.type
_entity_poly.pdbx_seq_one_letter_code
_entity_poly.pdbx_strand_id
1 'polypeptide(L)' 'MSEAAYLQVARDIREQISSGHLKPGDKLPSFAALCEHYKVSNTVIRAAMLLLKAERLIDGRQGKGVYVSDPLPE' A
#
# COMPACT_ATOMS: atom_id res chain seq x y z
N MET A 1 -13.68 -17.99 -8.47
CA MET A 1 -12.69 -16.98 -8.90
C MET A 1 -12.10 -16.41 -7.64
N SER A 2 -10.87 -16.81 -7.32
CA SER A 2 -10.17 -16.42 -6.10
C SER A 2 -10.15 -14.90 -5.98
N GLU A 3 -10.64 -14.38 -4.86
CA GLU A 3 -10.56 -12.97 -4.51
C GLU A 3 -9.15 -12.47 -4.80
N ALA A 4 -9.04 -11.38 -5.55
CA ALA A 4 -7.76 -11.01 -6.11
C ALA A 4 -6.83 -10.61 -4.96
N ALA A 5 -5.72 -11.33 -4.77
CA ALA A 5 -4.80 -11.16 -3.63
C ALA A 5 -4.34 -9.71 -3.42
N TYR A 6 -4.36 -8.88 -4.47
CA TYR A 6 -4.03 -7.47 -4.38
C TYR A 6 -5.07 -6.66 -3.58
N LEU A 7 -6.35 -7.06 -3.63
CA LEU A 7 -7.41 -6.45 -2.86
C LEU A 7 -7.24 -6.70 -1.36
N GLN A 8 -6.81 -7.91 -0.99
CA GLN A 8 -6.51 -8.23 0.41
C GLN A 8 -5.35 -7.38 0.94
N VAL A 9 -4.26 -7.28 0.17
CA VAL A 9 -3.11 -6.42 0.53
C VAL A 9 -3.53 -4.95 0.64
N ALA A 10 -4.28 -4.44 -0.34
CA ALA A 10 -4.74 -3.05 -0.32
C ALA A 10 -5.67 -2.77 0.87
N ARG A 11 -6.58 -3.70 1.18
CA ARG A 11 -7.49 -3.57 2.33
C ARG A 11 -6.72 -3.54 3.64
N ASP A 12 -5.76 -4.43 3.83
CA ASP A 12 -4.94 -4.49 5.04
C ASP A 12 -4.15 -3.19 5.26
N ILE A 13 -3.49 -2.68 4.21
CA ILE A 13 -2.78 -1.39 4.29
C ILE A 13 -3.75 -0.24 4.58
N ARG A 14 -4.94 -0.23 3.97
CA ARG A 14 -5.98 0.79 4.25
C ARG A 14 -6.41 0.75 5.71
N GLU A 15 -6.63 -0.44 6.27
CA GLU A 15 -6.97 -0.61 7.68
C GLU A 15 -5.83 -0.15 8.60
N GLN A 16 -4.57 -0.42 8.25
CA GLN A 16 -3.42 0.08 9.00
C GLN A 16 -3.31 1.61 8.98
N ILE A 17 -3.62 2.25 7.85
CA ILE A 17 -3.65 3.71 7.73
C ILE A 17 -4.82 4.28 8.56
N SER A 18 -6.02 3.71 8.41
CA SER A 18 -7.22 4.19 9.10
C SER A 18 -7.18 3.95 10.62
N SER A 19 -6.53 2.88 11.07
CA SER A 19 -6.30 2.60 12.50
C SER A 19 -5.18 3.45 13.10
N GLY A 20 -4.42 4.20 12.29
CA GLY A 20 -3.30 5.02 12.75
C GLY A 20 -2.01 4.24 13.03
N HIS A 21 -1.94 2.97 12.63
CA HIS A 21 -0.70 2.19 12.66
C HIS A 21 0.32 2.76 11.66
N LEU A 22 -0.16 3.13 10.47
CA LEU A 22 0.58 3.87 9.46
C LEU A 22 0.09 5.32 9.47
N LYS A 23 0.99 6.26 9.78
CA LYS A 23 0.63 7.67 9.81
C LYS A 23 0.79 8.31 8.44
N PRO A 24 -0.01 9.35 8.13
CA PRO A 24 0.25 10.20 6.97
C PRO A 24 1.72 10.63 6.94
N GLY A 25 2.39 10.44 5.78
CA GLY A 25 3.80 10.75 5.62
C GLY A 25 4.77 9.64 6.03
N ASP A 26 4.31 8.55 6.64
CA ASP A 26 5.15 7.39 6.93
C ASP A 26 5.59 6.70 5.64
N LYS A 27 6.80 6.13 5.69
CA LYS A 27 7.35 5.37 4.59
C LYS A 27 6.79 3.95 4.60
N LEU A 28 6.18 3.53 3.50
CA LEU A 28 5.77 2.14 3.34
C LEU A 28 7.00 1.23 3.16
N PRO A 29 6.90 -0.04 3.58
CA PRO A 29 7.90 -1.05 3.27
C PRO A 29 8.13 -1.16 1.76
N SER A 30 9.32 -1.60 1.36
CA SER A 30 9.64 -1.81 -0.04
C SER A 30 8.75 -2.89 -0.66
N PHE A 31 8.57 -2.85 -1.99
CA PHE A 31 7.84 -3.89 -2.71
C PHE A 31 8.32 -5.31 -2.36
N ALA A 32 9.64 -5.50 -2.20
CA ALA A 32 10.22 -6.77 -1.82
C ALA A 32 9.77 -7.21 -0.41
N ALA A 33 9.85 -6.32 0.57
CA ALA A 33 9.41 -6.60 1.94
C ALA A 33 7.91 -6.95 1.99
N LEU A 34 7.09 -6.26 1.20
CA LEU A 34 5.66 -6.56 1.11
C LEU A 34 5.38 -7.90 0.41
N CYS A 35 6.12 -8.22 -0.65
CA CYS A 35 6.02 -9.54 -1.29
C CYS A 35 6.34 -10.66 -0.29
N GLU A 36 7.36 -10.48 0.54
CA GLU A 36 7.77 -11.45 1.55
C GLU A 36 6.76 -11.53 2.71
N HIS A 37 6.27 -10.38 3.17
CA HIS A 37 5.29 -10.30 4.27
C HIS A 37 3.95 -10.94 3.89
N TYR A 38 3.40 -10.58 2.75
CA TYR A 38 2.12 -11.10 2.27
C TYR A 38 2.26 -12.42 1.49
N LYS A 39 3.49 -12.88 1.24
CA LYS A 39 3.80 -14.08 0.43
C LYS A 39 3.12 -14.06 -0.95
N VAL A 40 3.13 -12.90 -1.60
CA VAL A 40 2.53 -12.70 -2.93
C VAL A 40 3.56 -12.23 -3.96
N SER A 41 3.23 -12.40 -5.24
CA SER A 41 4.08 -11.96 -6.34
C SER A 41 4.18 -10.43 -6.43
N ASN A 42 5.27 -9.93 -7.02
CA ASN A 42 5.48 -8.49 -7.24
C ASN A 42 4.33 -7.82 -8.03
N THR A 43 3.75 -8.54 -8.98
CA THR A 43 2.57 -8.09 -9.75
C THR A 43 1.37 -7.80 -8.84
N VAL A 44 1.17 -8.61 -7.79
CA VAL A 44 0.08 -8.44 -6.83
C VAL A 44 0.31 -7.20 -5.98
N ILE A 45 1.52 -7.02 -5.43
CA ILE A 45 1.86 -5.80 -4.68
C ILE A 45 1.76 -4.56 -5.58
N ARG A 46 2.23 -4.63 -6.82
CA ARG A 46 2.09 -3.51 -7.78
C ARG A 46 0.62 -3.15 -8.02
N ALA A 47 -0.25 -4.13 -8.22
CA ALA A 47 -1.68 -3.88 -8.38
C ALA A 47 -2.30 -3.27 -7.11
N ALA A 48 -1.93 -3.75 -5.93
CA ALA A 48 -2.39 -3.20 -4.65
C ALA A 48 -1.94 -1.74 -4.48
N MET A 49 -0.67 -1.44 -4.81
CA MET A 49 -0.12 -0.09 -4.75
C MET A 49 -0.78 0.84 -5.76
N LEU A 50 -1.06 0.37 -6.98
CA LEU A 50 -1.80 1.18 -7.96
C LEU A 50 -3.20 1.53 -7.46
N LEU A 51 -3.90 0.59 -6.81
CA LEU A 51 -5.20 0.82 -6.22
C LEU A 51 -5.14 1.85 -5.08
N LEU A 52 -4.25 1.65 -4.11
CA LEU A 52 -4.05 2.58 -2.99
C LEU A 52 -3.65 3.98 -3.48
N LYS A 53 -2.84 4.06 -4.55
CA LYS A 53 -2.47 5.33 -5.18
C LYS A 53 -3.66 6.00 -5.86
N ALA A 54 -4.51 5.22 -6.53
CA ALA A 54 -5.75 5.74 -7.13
C ALA A 54 -6.72 6.26 -6.06
N GLU A 55 -6.75 5.63 -4.89
CA GLU A 55 -7.49 6.08 -3.70
C GLU A 55 -6.83 7.25 -2.97
N ARG A 56 -5.65 7.74 -3.43
CA ARG A 56 -4.87 8.79 -2.78
C ARG A 56 -4.49 8.47 -1.33
N LEU A 57 -4.37 7.18 -1.00
CA LEU A 57 -3.91 6.73 0.32
C LEU A 57 -2.39 6.66 0.42
N ILE A 58 -1.70 6.56 -0.73
CA ILE A 58 -0.25 6.52 -0.81
C ILE A 58 0.26 7.39 -1.96
N ASP A 59 1.48 7.90 -1.80
CA ASP A 59 2.22 8.62 -2.83
C ASP A 59 3.61 8.02 -3.06
N GLY A 60 3.98 7.88 -4.33
CA GLY A 60 5.27 7.35 -4.75
C GLY A 60 6.26 8.48 -4.97
N ARG A 61 7.22 8.66 -4.07
CA ARG A 61 8.30 9.64 -4.24
C ARG A 61 9.44 9.02 -5.05
N GLN A 62 9.69 9.58 -6.23
CA GLN A 62 10.75 9.12 -7.14
C GLN A 62 12.10 9.04 -6.40
N GLY A 63 12.75 7.88 -6.43
CA GLY A 63 14.04 7.63 -5.77
C GLY A 63 14.01 7.47 -4.24
N LYS A 64 12.87 7.65 -3.56
CA LYS A 64 12.77 7.57 -2.10
C LYS A 64 11.85 6.45 -1.58
N GLY A 65 10.94 5.97 -2.43
CA GLY A 65 10.03 4.88 -2.12
C GLY A 65 8.57 5.33 -2.12
N VAL A 66 7.72 4.55 -1.46
CA VAL A 66 6.29 4.81 -1.33
C VAL A 66 6.03 5.32 0.08
N TYR A 67 5.16 6.32 0.21
CA TYR A 67 4.79 6.96 1.46
C TYR A 67 3.28 6.97 1.60
N VAL A 68 2.76 6.97 2.82
CA VAL A 68 1.34 7.22 3.08
C VAL A 68 1.04 8.66 2.68
N SER A 69 -0.07 8.87 2.00
CA SER A 69 -0.49 10.21 1.59
C SER A 69 -0.72 11.10 2.81
N ASP A 70 -0.28 12.35 2.71
CA ASP A 70 -0.44 13.36 3.75
C ASP A 70 -0.74 14.72 3.08
N PRO A 71 -1.95 15.27 3.26
CA PRO A 71 -3.06 14.73 4.07
C PRO A 71 -3.71 13.50 3.43
N LEU A 72 -4.37 12.68 4.26
CA LEU A 72 -5.33 11.68 3.77
C LEU A 72 -6.54 12.41 3.17
N PRO A 73 -7.14 11.87 2.10
CA PRO A 73 -8.39 12.43 1.56
C PRO A 73 -9.49 12.38 2.64
N GLU A 74 -10.32 13.44 2.70
CA GLU A 74 -11.48 13.57 3.61
C GLU A 74 -12.56 12.51 3.36
#